data_AF-A0A849QT13-F1
#
_entry.id   AF-A0A849QT13-F1
#
_cell.length_a   1.000
_cell.length_b   1.000
_cell.length_c   1.000
_cell.angle_alpha   90.00
_cell.angle_beta   90.00
_cell.angle_gamma   90.00
#
_symmetry.space_group_name_H-M   'P 1'
#
loop_
_entity.id
_entity.type
_entity.pdbx_description
1 polymer ?
#
loop_
_entity_poly.entity_id
_entity_poly.type
_entity_poly.pdbx_seq_one_letter_code
_entity_poly.pdbx_strand_id
1 'polypeptide(L)' 'MEGLTDHQCILISVIGILEKPEQAISEVIDMAVNPDHMHLFIKYLPKYSVSYISKMIKGRSSRVLRKECPHLKDNRG' A
#
# COMPACT_ATOMS: atom_id res chain seq x y z
N MET A 1 18.85 -17.73 -4.31
CA MET A 1 18.27 -16.55 -4.98
C MET A 1 16.93 -16.31 -4.33
N GLU A 2 16.94 -15.76 -3.12
CA GLU A 2 15.70 -15.56 -2.36
C GLU A 2 14.98 -14.35 -2.94
N GLY A 3 14.01 -14.60 -3.81
CA GLY A 3 13.12 -13.55 -4.30
C GLY A 3 12.37 -12.93 -3.11
N LEU A 4 12.06 -11.65 -3.21
CA LEU A 4 11.24 -10.98 -2.19
C LEU A 4 9.96 -11.78 -1.95
N THR A 5 9.67 -12.05 -0.69
CA THR A 5 8.39 -12.64 -0.27
C THR A 5 7.24 -11.67 -0.58
N ASP A 6 6.02 -12.18 -0.76
CA ASP A 6 4.83 -11.37 -1.07
C ASP A 6 4.61 -10.23 -0.07
N HIS A 7 4.94 -10.49 1.19
CA HIS A 7 4.88 -9.53 2.28
C HIS A 7 5.88 -8.37 2.11
N GLN A 8 7.12 -8.67 1.70
CA GLN A 8 8.14 -7.65 1.39
C GLN A 8 7.74 -6.79 0.18
N CYS A 9 7.13 -7.41 -0.83
CA CYS A 9 6.55 -6.73 -1.99
C CYS A 9 5.47 -5.71 -1.57
N ILE A 10 4.55 -6.10 -0.68
CA ILE A 10 3.47 -5.25 -0.14
C ILE A 10 4.06 -4.08 0.65
N LEU A 11 5.02 -4.38 1.53
CA LEU A 11 5.64 -3.38 2.39
C LEU A 11 6.31 -2.26 1.58
N ILE A 12 7.14 -2.61 0.60
CA ILE A 12 7.85 -1.63 -0.26
C ILE A 12 6.85 -0.81 -1.07
N SER A 13 5.83 -1.47 -1.63
CA SER A 13 4.81 -0.79 -2.45
C SER A 13 4.03 0.23 -1.64
N VAL A 14 3.62 -0.12 -0.42
CA VAL A 14 2.81 0.77 0.43
C VAL A 14 3.66 1.93 0.96
N ILE A 15 4.86 1.69 1.49
CA ILE A 15 5.73 2.76 2.01
C ILE A 15 6.04 3.79 0.92
N GLY A 16 6.46 3.35 -0.27
CA GLY A 16 6.78 4.26 -1.37
C GLY A 16 5.58 5.06 -1.89
N ILE A 17 4.36 4.59 -1.62
CA ILE A 17 3.15 5.37 -1.87
C ILE A 17 2.96 6.39 -0.76
N LEU A 18 3.03 6.00 0.51
CA LEU A 18 2.72 6.87 1.64
C LEU A 18 3.70 8.05 1.78
N GLU A 19 4.94 7.93 1.32
CA GLU A 19 5.97 8.97 1.47
C GLU A 19 5.87 10.16 0.52
N LYS A 20 4.99 10.16 -0.50
CA LYS A 20 4.98 11.29 -1.44
C LYS A 20 4.36 12.55 -0.80
N PRO A 21 4.95 13.74 -1.00
CA PRO A 21 4.62 14.97 -0.27
C PRO A 21 3.25 15.59 -0.61
N GLU A 22 2.53 15.08 -1.62
CA GLU A 22 1.25 15.63 -2.08
C GLU A 22 0.02 14.97 -1.40
N GLN A 23 0.22 14.26 -0.28
CA GLN A 23 -0.75 13.24 0.14
C GLN A 23 -1.65 13.62 1.29
N ALA A 24 -2.85 13.03 1.22
CA ALA A 24 -3.84 13.06 2.28
C ALA A 24 -3.31 12.60 3.64
N ILE A 25 -2.20 11.87 3.67
CA ILE A 25 -1.60 11.25 4.85
C ILE A 25 -0.43 12.12 5.30
N SER A 26 -0.48 12.60 6.54
CA SER A 26 0.56 13.44 7.13
C SER A 26 1.62 12.65 7.89
N GLU A 27 1.26 11.47 8.41
CA GLU A 27 2.15 10.64 9.23
C GLU A 27 1.68 9.18 9.19
N VAL A 28 2.64 8.25 9.12
CA VAL A 28 2.40 6.81 9.36
C VAL A 28 2.86 6.51 10.78
N ILE A 29 1.92 6.16 11.66
CA ILE A 29 2.20 5.89 13.06
C ILE A 29 2.67 4.45 13.24
N ASP A 30 1.95 3.50 12.63
CA ASP A 30 2.26 2.08 12.71
C ASP A 30 1.74 1.31 11.48
N MET A 31 2.38 0.19 11.16
CA MET A 31 2.00 -0.69 10.06
C MET A 31 2.37 -2.14 10.36
N ALA A 32 1.38 -3.02 10.26
CA ALA A 32 1.57 -4.47 10.34
C ALA A 32 1.03 -5.13 9.08
N VAL A 33 1.85 -5.91 8.40
CA VAL A 33 1.44 -6.67 7.22
C VAL A 33 1.32 -8.15 7.62
N ASN A 34 0.31 -8.83 7.11
CA ASN A 34 0.11 -10.27 7.19
C ASN A 34 -0.05 -10.82 5.76
N PRO A 35 0.05 -12.14 5.54
CA PRO A 35 -0.07 -12.72 4.21
C PRO A 35 -1.40 -12.43 3.49
N ASP A 36 -2.48 -12.26 4.23
CA ASP A 36 -3.85 -12.10 3.73
C ASP A 36 -4.41 -10.68 3.89
N HIS A 37 -3.89 -9.91 4.84
CA HIS A 37 -4.36 -8.55 5.13
C HIS A 37 -3.25 -7.67 5.71
N MET A 38 -3.51 -6.36 5.84
CA MET A 38 -2.60 -5.44 6.51
C MET A 38 -3.38 -4.45 7.39
N HIS A 39 -2.72 -3.96 8.43
CA HIS A 39 -3.17 -2.91 9.32
C HIS A 39 -2.30 -1.67 9.13
N LEU A 40 -2.95 -0.51 9.00
CA LEU A 40 -2.30 0.78 8.85
C LEU A 40 -2.87 1.75 9.88
N PHE A 41 -2.01 2.31 10.71
CA PHE A 41 -2.35 3.38 11.64
C PHE A 41 -1.68 4.67 11.18
N ILE A 42 -2.49 5.66 10.80
CA ILE A 42 -2.04 6.86 10.08
C ILE A 42 -2.72 8.12 10.61
N LYS A 43 -2.03 9.26 10.52
CA LYS A 43 -2.65 10.60 10.60
C LYS A 43 -2.86 11.13 9.18
N TYR A 44 -3.99 11.79 8.97
CA TYR A 44 -4.36 12.31 7.66
C TYR A 44 -5.06 13.68 7.78
N LEU A 45 -5.03 14.47 6.71
CA LEU A 45 -5.62 15.79 6.68
C LEU A 45 -7.15 15.69 6.69
N PRO A 46 -7.87 16.45 7.55
CA PRO A 46 -9.32 16.34 7.73
C PRO A 46 -10.14 16.58 6.46
N LYS A 47 -9.58 17.29 5.48
CA LYS A 47 -10.23 17.57 4.18
C LYS A 47 -10.47 16.33 3.32
N TYR A 48 -9.82 15.20 3.63
CA TYR A 48 -9.98 13.94 2.92
C TYR A 48 -10.82 12.95 3.72
N SER A 49 -11.75 12.27 3.04
CA SER A 49 -12.51 11.19 3.66
C SER A 49 -11.67 9.91 3.77
N VAL A 50 -12.01 9.07 4.75
CA VAL A 50 -11.40 7.73 4.92
C VAL A 50 -11.54 6.90 3.64
N SER A 51 -12.69 6.97 2.96
CA SER A 51 -12.92 6.26 1.70
C SER A 51 -11.99 6.72 0.58
N TYR A 52 -11.70 8.03 0.50
CA TYR A 52 -10.72 8.57 -0.46
C TYR A 52 -9.32 8.01 -0.18
N ILE A 53 -8.90 8.03 1.08
CA ILE A 53 -7.59 7.52 1.53
C ILE A 53 -7.48 6.02 1.24
N SER A 54 -8.49 5.23 1.61
CA SER A 54 -8.54 3.79 1.36
C SER A 54 -8.47 3.47 -0.14
N LYS A 55 -9.21 4.21 -0.98
CA LYS A 55 -9.17 4.05 -2.45
C LYS A 55 -7.78 4.37 -3.01
N MET A 56 -7.14 5.43 -2.53
CA MET A 56 -5.81 5.85 -2.95
C MET A 56 -4.75 4.81 -2.58
N ILE A 57 -4.73 4.36 -1.32
CA ILE A 57 -3.78 3.34 -0.83
C ILE A 57 -3.95 2.04 -1.64
N LYS A 58 -5.16 1.48 -1.70
CA LYS A 58 -5.43 0.21 -2.41
C LYS A 58 -5.15 0.32 -3.91
N GLY A 59 -5.60 1.40 -4.55
CA GLY A 59 -5.44 1.57 -5.99
C GLY A 59 -3.98 1.73 -6.41
N ARG A 60 -3.22 2.58 -5.70
CA ARG A 60 -1.80 2.81 -6.02
C ARG A 60 -0.97 1.56 -5.70
N SER A 61 -1.18 0.93 -4.54
CA SER A 61 -0.40 -0.25 -4.12
C SER A 61 -0.64 -1.41 -5.07
N SER A 62 -1.90 -1.65 -5.44
CA SER A 62 -2.27 -2.68 -6.41
C SER A 62 -1.65 -2.45 -7.79
N ARG A 63 -1.44 -1.20 -8.21
CA ARG A 63 -0.74 -0.88 -9.47
C ARG A 63 0.76 -1.14 -9.38
N VAL A 64 1.40 -0.79 -8.26
CA VAL A 64 2.85 -1.02 -8.04
C VAL A 64 3.12 -2.51 -7.89
N LEU A 65 2.36 -3.21 -7.04
CA LEU A 65 2.48 -4.66 -6.83
C LEU A 65 2.39 -5.45 -8.12
N ARG A 66 1.42 -5.15 -9.00
CA ARG A 66 1.31 -5.84 -10.30
C ARG A 66 2.47 -5.55 -11.27
N LYS A 67 3.22 -4.47 -11.06
CA LYS A 67 4.41 -4.15 -11.86
C LYS A 67 5.65 -4.84 -11.31
N GLU A 68 5.88 -4.69 -10.00
CA GLU A 68 7.11 -5.14 -9.33
C GLU A 68 7.08 -6.63 -8.93
N CYS A 69 5.88 -7.20 -8.77
CA CYS A 69 5.68 -8.58 -8.33
C CYS A 69 4.76 -9.30 -9.32
N PRO A 70 5.27 -9.69 -10.52
CA PRO A 70 4.46 -10.21 -11.61
C PRO A 70 3.71 -11.49 -11.28
N HIS A 71 4.21 -12.28 -10.31
CA HIS A 71 3.58 -13.50 -9.81
C HIS A 71 2.29 -13.24 -9.01
N LEU A 72 2.06 -12.00 -8.57
CA LEU A 72 0.81 -11.56 -7.93
C LEU A 72 -0.25 -11.09 -8.93
N LYS A 73 0.02 -11.17 -10.25
CA LYS A 73 -1.01 -10.92 -11.26
C LYS A 73 -2.06 -12.03 -11.22
N ASP A 74 -3.15 -11.80 -10.50
CA ASP A 74 -4.36 -12.61 -10.61
C ASP A 74 -4.93 -12.47 -12.04
N ASN A 75 -5.08 -13.59 -12.74
CA ASN A 75 -5.62 -13.70 -14.11
C ASN A 75 -7.17 -13.64 -14.12
N ARG A 76 -7.77 -12.72 -13.37
CA ARG A 76 -9.22 -12.50 -13.39
C ARG A 76 -9.52 -11.14 -14.00
N GLY A 77 -9.76 -11.18 -15.32
CA GLY A 77 -10.45 -10.13 -16.06
C GLY A 77 -11.95 -10.18 -15.80
#